data_AF-A0A5D0SV95-F1
#
_entry.id   AF-A0A5D0SV95-F1
#
_cell.length_a   1.000
_cell.length_b   1.000
_cell.length_c   1.000
_cell.angle_alpha   90.00
_cell.angle_beta   90.00
_cell.angle_gamma   90.00
#
_symmetry.space_group_name_H-M   'P 1'
#
loop_
_entity.id
_entity.type
_entity.pdbx_description
1 polymer ?
#
loop_
_entity_poly.entity_id
_entity_poly.type
_entity_poly.pdbx_seq_one_letter_code
_entity_poly.pdbx_strand_id
1 'polypeptide(L)'
;MNTIAVITGLALLAITMRLFKNITLSLVIAILTIGIILFIPLNTYFSSFYTTISDWEFWKVIITIFSIYLLGETMSKSGDSKRFTSAIKEIFPNP
;
A
#
# COMPACT_ATOMS: atom_id res chain seq x y z
N MET A 1 25.19 0.33 11.12
CA MET A 1 24.05 0.71 11.99
C MET A 1 22.73 0.68 11.22
N ASN A 2 22.64 1.27 10.02
CA ASN A 2 21.42 1.27 9.19
C ASN A 2 20.89 -0.14 8.89
N THR A 3 21.73 -1.07 8.44
CA THR A 3 21.31 -2.44 8.14
C THR A 3 20.73 -3.16 9.36
N ILE A 4 21.31 -2.94 10.54
CA ILE A 4 20.84 -3.54 11.79
C ILE A 4 19.47 -2.96 12.17
N ALA A 5 19.29 -1.65 12.07
CA ALA A 5 18.00 -1.00 12.34
C ALA A 5 16.89 -1.53 11.43
N VAL A 6 17.20 -1.69 10.13
CA VAL A 6 16.25 -2.23 9.14
C VAL A 6 15.91 -3.68 9.45
N ILE A 7 16.90 -4.54 9.73
CA ILE A 7 16.66 -5.96 10.09
C ILE A 7 15.80 -6.06 11.35
N THR A 8 16.10 -5.27 12.38
CA THR A 8 15.31 -5.24 13.62
C THR A 8 13.89 -4.75 13.37
N GLY A 9 13.71 -3.70 12.55
CA GLY A 9 12.39 -3.19 12.18
C GLY A 9 11.55 -4.23 11.41
N LEU A 10 12.17 -4.96 10.47
CA LEU A 10 11.50 -6.02 9.72
C LEU A 10 11.13 -7.22 10.63
N ALA A 11 12.03 -7.61 11.54
CA ALA A 11 11.76 -8.65 12.52
C ALA A 11 10.59 -8.25 13.43
N LEU A 12 10.57 -7.00 13.92
CA LEU A 12 9.49 -6.50 14.75
C LEU A 12 8.17 -6.42 13.98
N LEU A 13 8.20 -6.03 12.70
CA LEU A 13 7.02 -6.04 11.83
C LEU A 13 6.44 -7.45 11.75
N ALA A 14 7.26 -8.45 11.47
CA ALA A 14 6.82 -9.85 11.36
C ALA A 14 6.21 -10.37 12.67
N ILE A 15 6.83 -10.06 13.80
CA ILE A 15 6.32 -10.44 15.14
C ILE A 15 4.99 -9.76 15.42
N THR A 16 4.91 -8.45 15.20
CA THR A 16 3.70 -7.64 15.45
C THR A 16 2.55 -8.08 14.54
N MET A 17 2.84 -8.37 13.28
CA MET A 17 1.85 -8.85 12.32
C MET A 17 1.28 -10.21 12.74
N ARG A 18 2.12 -11.08 13.30
CA ARG A 18 1.67 -12.38 13.82
C ARG A 18 0.79 -12.25 15.06
N LEU A 19 1.07 -11.27 15.93
CA LEU A 19 0.32 -11.06 17.18
C LEU A 19 -1.00 -10.31 16.96
N PHE A 20 -0.95 -9.19 16.25
CA PHE A 20 -2.08 -8.27 16.11
C PHE A 20 -2.92 -8.53 14.84
N LYS A 21 -2.38 -9.28 13.86
CA LYS A 21 -3.00 -9.53 12.55
C LYS A 21 -3.45 -8.25 11.82
N ASN A 22 -2.88 -7.10 12.20
CA ASN A 22 -3.19 -5.79 11.64
C ASN A 22 -1.91 -5.23 11.01
N ILE A 23 -1.92 -5.13 9.68
CA ILE A 23 -0.75 -4.70 8.92
C ILE A 23 -0.40 -3.25 9.23
N THR A 24 -1.38 -2.36 9.36
CA THR A 24 -1.19 -0.93 9.62
C THR A 24 -0.47 -0.71 10.94
N LEU A 25 -0.95 -1.36 12.01
CA LEU A 25 -0.32 -1.26 13.34
C LEU A 25 1.13 -1.77 13.30
N SER A 26 1.35 -2.91 12.63
CA SER A 26 2.67 -3.52 12.50
C SER A 26 3.65 -2.63 11.77
N LEU A 27 3.18 -1.92 10.75
CA LEU A 27 3.97 -1.02 9.93
C LEU A 27 4.36 0.25 10.71
N VAL A 28 3.43 0.83 11.48
CA VAL A 28 3.71 1.97 12.37
C VAL A 28 4.77 1.59 13.40
N ILE A 29 4.62 0.44 14.05
CA ILE A 29 5.59 -0.06 15.05
C ILE A 29 6.98 -0.25 14.43
N ALA A 30 7.05 -0.80 13.22
CA ALA A 30 8.32 -0.97 12.50
C ALA A 30 9.00 0.37 12.17
N ILE A 31 8.24 1.34 11.66
CA ILE A 31 8.75 2.68 11.33
C ILE A 31 9.27 3.40 12.57
N LEU A 32 8.53 3.35 13.69
CA LEU A 32 8.95 3.95 14.96
C LEU A 32 10.22 3.28 15.50
N THR A 33 10.29 1.95 15.43
CA THR A 33 11.46 1.19 15.89
C THR A 33 12.72 1.58 15.11
N ILE A 34 12.61 1.66 13.77
CA ILE A 34 13.72 2.10 12.91
C ILE A 34 14.13 3.53 13.27
N GLY A 35 13.16 4.41 13.48
CA GLY A 35 13.38 5.80 13.90
C GLY A 35 14.14 5.95 15.19
N ILE A 36 13.73 5.19 16.21
CA ILE A 36 14.35 5.19 17.53
C ILE A 36 15.79 4.67 17.44
N ILE A 37 16.02 3.55 16.74
CA ILE A 37 17.36 2.96 16.61
C ILE A 37 18.32 3.90 15.87
N LEU A 38 17.82 4.60 14.84
CA LEU A 38 18.61 5.51 14.02
C LEU A 38 18.61 6.95 14.52
N PHE A 39 17.96 7.23 15.66
CA PHE A 39 17.80 8.58 16.20
C PHE A 39 17.29 9.60 15.16
N ILE A 40 16.32 9.19 14.34
CA ILE A 40 15.74 10.04 13.31
C ILE A 40 14.91 11.13 13.99
N PRO A 41 15.19 12.43 13.74
CA PRO A 41 14.43 13.51 14.35
C PRO A 41 12.99 13.51 13.84
N LEU A 42 12.04 13.82 14.72
CA LEU A 42 10.60 13.85 14.40
C LEU A 42 10.29 14.72 13.17
N ASN A 43 11.01 15.83 13.00
CA ASN A 43 10.84 16.72 11.87
C ASN A 43 11.12 16.04 10.51
N THR A 44 11.98 15.02 10.47
CA THR A 44 12.23 14.23 9.24
C THR A 44 11.01 13.41 8.85
N TYR A 45 10.25 12.90 9.82
CA TYR A 45 8.99 12.21 9.52
C TYR A 45 7.95 13.15 8.95
N PHE A 46 7.77 14.34 9.56
CA PHE A 46 6.82 15.33 9.07
C PHE A 46 7.18 15.86 7.69
N SER A 47 8.45 16.20 7.46
CA SER A 47 8.91 16.63 6.14
C SER A 47 8.74 15.53 5.09
N SER A 48 9.10 14.28 5.39
CA SER A 48 8.91 13.16 4.44
C SER A 48 7.43 12.94 4.11
N PHE A 49 6.55 13.03 5.12
CA PHE A 49 5.10 12.94 4.92
C PHE A 49 4.58 14.10 4.05
N TYR A 50 4.98 15.33 4.36
CA TYR A 50 4.60 16.51 3.59
C TYR A 50 5.08 16.44 2.14
N THR A 51 6.32 16.02 1.91
CA THR A 51 6.86 15.83 0.57
C THR A 51 6.07 14.77 -0.20
N THR A 52 5.76 13.64 0.44
CA THR A 52 5.01 12.55 -0.21
C THR A 52 3.58 12.96 -0.57
N ILE A 53 2.87 13.63 0.33
CA ILE A 53 1.47 14.05 0.07
C ILE A 53 1.40 15.24 -0.90
N SER A 54 2.47 16.01 -1.02
CA SER A 54 2.57 17.11 -2.00
C SER A 54 3.02 16.62 -3.38
N ASP A 55 3.48 15.37 -3.49
CA ASP A 55 3.92 14.78 -4.76
C ASP A 55 2.72 14.42 -5.64
N TRP A 56 2.72 14.93 -6.87
CA TRP A 56 1.66 14.66 -7.84
C TRP A 56 1.66 13.19 -8.31
N GLU A 57 2.83 12.54 -8.38
CA GLU A 57 2.92 11.13 -8.77
C GLU A 57 2.23 10.23 -7.74
N PHE A 58 2.32 10.56 -6.45
CA PHE A 58 1.59 9.86 -5.39
C PHE A 58 0.07 9.90 -5.65
N TRP A 59 -0.47 11.07 -5.96
CA TRP A 59 -1.90 11.22 -6.24
C TRP A 59 -2.35 10.47 -7.49
N LYS A 60 -1.55 10.44 -8.56
CA LYS A 60 -1.87 9.63 -9.76
C LYS A 60 -2.04 8.16 -9.42
N VAL A 61 -1.17 7.60 -8.59
CA VAL A 61 -1.27 6.20 -8.15
C VAL A 61 -2.53 5.98 -7.32
N ILE A 62 -2.81 6.84 -6.34
CA ILE A 62 -4.00 6.74 -5.49
C ILE A 62 -5.28 6.81 -6.33
N ILE A 63 -5.38 7.76 -7.24
CA ILE A 63 -6.53 7.91 -8.15
C ILE A 63 -6.68 6.67 -9.02
N THR A 64 -5.59 6.15 -9.58
CA THR A 64 -5.61 4.97 -10.44
C THR A 64 -6.13 3.74 -9.69
N ILE A 65 -5.61 3.46 -8.49
CA ILE A 65 -6.07 2.36 -7.64
C ILE A 65 -7.55 2.54 -7.33
N PHE A 66 -7.95 3.74 -6.90
CA PHE A 66 -9.35 4.05 -6.60
C PHE A 66 -10.26 3.82 -7.81
N SER A 67 -9.87 4.29 -9.01
CA SER A 67 -10.63 4.09 -10.24
C SER A 67 -10.77 2.62 -10.61
N ILE A 68 -9.71 1.80 -10.44
CA ILE A 68 -9.77 0.35 -10.66
C ILE A 68 -10.79 -0.30 -9.71
N TYR A 69 -10.73 0.03 -8.43
CA TYR A 69 -11.69 -0.50 -7.45
C TYR A 69 -13.12 -0.04 -7.73
N LEU A 70 -13.31 1.25 -8.05
CA LEU A 70 -14.62 1.81 -8.37
C LEU A 70 -15.23 1.13 -9.61
N LEU A 71 -14.42 0.95 -10.66
CA LEU A 71 -14.82 0.27 -11.89
C LEU A 71 -15.14 -1.21 -11.63
N GLY A 72 -14.32 -1.90 -10.86
CA GLY A 72 -14.58 -3.29 -10.46
C GLY A 72 -15.90 -3.43 -9.69
N GLU A 73 -16.16 -2.54 -8.74
CA GLU A 73 -17.39 -2.53 -7.94
C GLU A 73 -18.62 -2.18 -8.79
N THR A 74 -18.51 -1.21 -9.69
CA THR A 74 -19.61 -0.86 -10.61
C THR A 74 -19.92 -2.01 -11.57
N MET A 75 -18.91 -2.67 -12.15
CA MET A 75 -19.09 -3.85 -13.01
C MET A 75 -19.67 -5.07 -12.25
N SER A 76 -19.34 -5.21 -10.97
CA SER A 76 -19.91 -6.25 -10.11
C SER A 76 -21.40 -5.98 -9.86
N LYS A 77 -21.76 -4.74 -9.52
CA LYS A 77 -23.14 -4.33 -9.21
C LYS A 77 -24.05 -4.16 -10.43
N SER A 78 -23.52 -3.77 -11.59
CA SER A 78 -24.31 -3.61 -12.81
C SER A 78 -24.61 -4.94 -13.54
N GLY A 79 -24.02 -6.06 -13.10
CA GLY A 79 -24.13 -7.35 -13.79
C GLY A 79 -23.33 -7.43 -15.10
N ASP A 80 -22.61 -6.36 -15.49
CA ASP A 80 -21.82 -6.28 -16.72
C ASP A 80 -20.49 -7.02 -16.63
N SER A 81 -20.05 -7.46 -15.45
CA SER A 81 -18.85 -8.30 -15.32
C SER A 81 -18.93 -9.56 -16.21
N LYS A 82 -20.13 -10.15 -16.39
CA LYS A 82 -20.34 -11.26 -17.36
C LYS A 82 -20.30 -10.81 -18.82
N ARG A 83 -20.84 -9.63 -19.14
CA ARG A 83 -20.83 -9.07 -20.50
C ARG A 83 -19.44 -8.62 -20.93
N PHE A 84 -18.69 -7.98 -20.03
CA PHE A 84 -17.29 -7.62 -20.24
C PHE A 84 -16.42 -8.86 -20.43
N THR A 85 -16.58 -9.89 -19.60
CA THR A 85 -15.86 -11.17 -19.77
C THR A 85 -16.23 -11.86 -21.10
N SER A 86 -17.49 -11.75 -21.52
CA SER A 86 -17.96 -12.32 -22.80
C SER A 86 -17.41 -11.53 -24.00
N ALA A 87 -17.40 -10.21 -23.94
CA ALA A 87 -16.83 -9.35 -24.98
C ALA A 87 -15.30 -9.49 -25.08
N ILE A 88 -14.60 -9.64 -23.95
CA ILE A 88 -13.16 -9.94 -23.94
C ILE A 88 -12.88 -11.31 -24.56
N LYS A 89 -13.69 -12.34 -24.27
CA LYS A 89 -13.59 -13.66 -24.93
C LYS A 89 -13.88 -13.60 -26.42
N GLU A 90 -14.75 -12.69 -26.87
CA GLU A 90 -15.06 -12.50 -28.28
C GLU A 90 -13.93 -11.79 -29.04
N ILE A 91 -13.25 -10.83 -28.38
CA ILE A 91 -12.10 -10.10 -28.95
C ILE A 91 -10.81 -10.94 -28.93
N PHE A 92 -10.66 -11.84 -27.95
CA PHE A 92 -9.53 -12.76 -27.82
C PHE A 92 -10.01 -14.21 -27.81
N PRO A 93 -10.38 -14.80 -28.97
CA PRO A 93 -11.06 -16.10 -29.03
C PRO A 93 -10.22 -17.31 -28.62
N ASN A 94 -8.90 -17.17 -28.48
CA ASN A 94 -8.02 -18.27 -28.08
C ASN A 94 -6.87 -17.78 -27.17
N PRO A 95 -6.53 -18.54 -26.11
CA PRO A 95 -5.40 -18.26 -25.22
C PRO A 95 -4.04 -18.38 -25.92
#